data_AF-A0A0K2VUB9-F1
#
_entry.id   AF-A0A0K2VUB9-F1
#
_cell.length_a   1.000
_cell.length_b   1.000
_cell.length_c   1.000
_cell.angle_alpha   90.00
_cell.angle_beta   90.00
_cell.angle_gamma   90.00
#
_symmetry.space_group_name_H-M   'P 1'
#
loop_
_entity.id
_entity.type
_entity.pdbx_description
1 polymer ?
#
loop_
_entity_poly.entity_id
_entity_poly.type
_entity_poly.pdbx_seq_one_letter_code
_entity_poly.pdbx_strand_id
1 'polypeptide(L)'
;MGARCITGQTKIMLLLADPVSHVVGTEAITAFMRAAGHDFVCVPVHVGPQDLAGAIKALRGYRNCVGSGVTIPHKIPVLPLLDELTDRARAIGSVNCIRRNPDGRLIGDNVDGAGFVRGALEAGVELAGLRVLLLGAGGAGRSLAFALAEAGVAELVICNRDPAEAAGLADAVAAAYPGVPVRTGAADATGFGMIINATSVGMAGEDDSHLLDFATLSADMIVADIVMKPERTGLLRAAEAKGCRVLFGRQMMDGQLALMRDFLGL
;
A
#
# COMPACT_ATOMS: atom_id res chain seq x y z
N MET A 1 -27.01 14.61 14.33
CA MET A 1 -25.88 15.41 13.79
C MET A 1 -26.09 15.52 12.29
N GLY A 2 -26.31 16.73 11.77
CA GLY A 2 -26.59 16.93 10.34
C GLY A 2 -25.41 16.48 9.49
N ALA A 3 -25.68 15.81 8.36
CA ALA A 3 -24.64 15.46 7.40
C ALA A 3 -23.81 16.71 7.08
N ARG A 4 -22.50 16.69 7.34
CA ARG A 4 -21.61 17.77 6.90
C ARG A 4 -21.63 17.78 5.37
N CYS A 5 -22.39 18.73 4.81
CA CYS A 5 -22.50 18.95 3.37
C CYS A 5 -21.16 19.42 2.79
N ILE A 6 -20.88 19.02 1.55
CA ILE A 6 -19.76 19.53 0.76
C ILE A 6 -20.12 20.96 0.33
N THR A 7 -19.20 21.90 0.52
CA THR A 7 -19.37 23.32 0.18
C THR A 7 -18.25 23.81 -0.74
N GLY A 8 -18.30 25.07 -1.19
CA GLY A 8 -17.19 25.69 -1.92
C GLY A 8 -15.91 25.88 -1.10
N GLN A 9 -15.94 25.67 0.21
CA GLN A 9 -14.77 25.74 1.10
C GLN A 9 -14.10 24.37 1.30
N THR A 10 -14.78 23.28 0.91
CA THR A 10 -14.29 21.92 1.15
C THR A 10 -13.04 21.64 0.34
N LYS A 11 -11.99 21.18 1.03
CA LYS A 11 -10.76 20.67 0.41
C LYS A 11 -11.01 19.29 -0.18
N ILE A 12 -10.47 19.03 -1.37
CA ILE A 12 -10.59 17.72 -2.02
C ILE A 12 -9.23 17.03 -2.12
N MET A 13 -9.25 15.71 -2.05
CA MET A 13 -8.15 14.85 -2.48
C MET A 13 -8.71 13.88 -3.51
N LEU A 14 -8.08 13.78 -4.67
CA LEU A 14 -8.48 12.76 -5.65
C LEU A 14 -7.88 11.40 -5.27
N LEU A 15 -8.45 10.30 -5.73
CA LEU A 15 -7.83 8.99 -5.70
C LEU A 15 -7.95 8.34 -7.07
N LEU A 16 -6.83 8.33 -7.81
CA LEU A 16 -6.80 7.87 -9.20
C LEU A 16 -6.58 6.35 -9.24
N ALA A 17 -7.43 5.64 -9.99
CA ALA A 17 -7.38 4.19 -10.11
C ALA A 17 -7.97 3.70 -11.44
N ASP A 18 -7.58 2.49 -11.85
CA ASP A 18 -8.22 1.73 -12.92
C ASP A 18 -8.23 0.22 -12.58
N PRO A 19 -9.40 -0.44 -12.52
CA PRO A 19 -10.73 0.16 -12.44
C PRO A 19 -10.96 0.82 -11.07
N VAL A 20 -11.73 1.92 -11.06
CA VAL A 20 -12.00 2.65 -9.80
C VAL A 20 -12.90 1.89 -8.82
N SER A 21 -13.68 0.92 -9.31
CA SER A 21 -14.59 0.10 -8.51
C SER A 21 -13.91 -0.69 -7.40
N HIS A 22 -12.59 -0.88 -7.48
CA HIS A 22 -11.78 -1.57 -6.47
C HIS A 22 -11.37 -0.67 -5.30
N VAL A 23 -11.61 0.64 -5.39
CA VAL A 23 -11.25 1.59 -4.36
C VAL A 23 -12.21 1.49 -3.16
N VAL A 24 -11.66 1.21 -1.97
CA VAL A 24 -12.41 1.08 -0.71
C VAL A 24 -12.04 2.16 0.32
N GLY A 25 -10.81 2.69 0.26
CA GLY A 25 -10.27 3.55 1.33
C GLY A 25 -10.77 4.99 1.40
N THR A 26 -11.53 5.50 0.42
CA THR A 26 -11.91 6.92 0.33
C THR A 26 -12.78 7.38 1.51
N GLU A 27 -13.68 6.52 1.97
CA GLU A 27 -14.53 6.80 3.14
C GLU A 27 -13.68 6.91 4.41
N ALA A 28 -12.75 5.97 4.62
CA ALA A 28 -11.84 5.98 5.77
C ALA A 28 -10.95 7.23 5.79
N ILE A 29 -10.38 7.63 4.63
CA ILE A 29 -9.59 8.88 4.52
C ILE A 29 -10.47 10.08 4.86
N THR A 30 -11.67 10.15 4.29
CA THR A 30 -12.61 11.26 4.52
C THR A 30 -13.01 11.36 5.99
N ALA A 31 -13.37 10.23 6.61
CA ALA A 31 -13.75 10.17 8.01
C ALA A 31 -12.60 10.61 8.93
N PHE A 32 -11.38 10.10 8.67
CA PHE A 32 -10.18 10.44 9.43
C PHE A 32 -9.87 11.94 9.37
N MET A 33 -9.83 12.53 8.17
CA MET A 33 -9.54 13.95 7.99
C MET A 33 -10.61 14.84 8.65
N ARG A 34 -11.88 14.45 8.57
CA ARG A 34 -12.99 15.18 9.21
C ARG A 34 -12.95 15.09 10.73
N ALA A 35 -12.53 13.94 11.28
CA ALA A 35 -12.30 13.76 12.71
C ALA A 35 -11.13 14.62 13.21
N ALA A 36 -10.12 14.84 12.37
CA ALA A 36 -9.01 15.77 12.63
C ALA A 36 -9.38 17.26 12.45
N GLY A 37 -10.64 17.58 12.12
CA GLY A 37 -11.12 18.96 12.01
C GLY A 37 -10.99 19.59 10.61
N HIS A 38 -10.64 18.82 9.59
CA HIS A 38 -10.56 19.32 8.21
C HIS A 38 -11.92 19.22 7.49
N ASP A 39 -12.35 20.32 6.86
CA ASP A 39 -13.43 20.26 5.86
C ASP A 39 -12.89 19.63 4.57
N PHE A 40 -13.04 18.30 4.48
CA PHE A 40 -12.32 17.47 3.51
C PHE A 40 -13.21 16.37 2.92
N VAL A 41 -12.94 16.00 1.67
CA VAL A 41 -13.45 14.77 1.03
C VAL A 41 -12.41 14.13 0.12
N CYS A 42 -12.26 12.81 0.20
CA CYS A 42 -11.48 12.01 -0.75
C CYS A 42 -12.41 11.48 -1.84
N VAL A 43 -12.13 11.79 -3.11
CA VAL A 43 -12.99 11.48 -4.26
C VAL A 43 -12.30 10.47 -5.16
N PRO A 44 -12.85 9.25 -5.33
CA PRO A 44 -12.31 8.28 -6.28
C PRO A 44 -12.57 8.74 -7.71
N VAL A 45 -11.56 8.66 -8.57
CA VAL A 45 -11.65 9.05 -9.99
C VAL A 45 -11.11 7.91 -10.85
N HIS A 46 -11.92 7.47 -11.81
CA HIS A 46 -11.51 6.48 -12.79
C HIS A 46 -10.62 7.14 -13.84
N VAL A 47 -9.34 6.76 -13.86
CA VAL A 47 -8.36 7.28 -14.82
C VAL A 47 -7.64 6.11 -15.43
N GLY A 48 -7.76 5.89 -16.75
CA GLY A 48 -7.01 4.85 -17.44
C GLY A 48 -5.52 5.21 -17.59
N PRO A 49 -4.62 4.23 -17.82
CA PRO A 49 -3.18 4.49 -17.98
C PRO A 49 -2.85 5.57 -19.02
N GLN A 50 -3.57 5.60 -20.14
CA GLN A 50 -3.41 6.58 -21.22
C GLN A 50 -3.77 8.02 -20.79
N ASP A 51 -4.64 8.16 -19.79
CA ASP A 51 -5.16 9.45 -19.33
C ASP A 51 -4.41 9.98 -18.10
N LEU A 52 -3.54 9.16 -17.50
CA LEU A 52 -2.81 9.51 -16.27
C LEU A 52 -2.02 10.82 -16.42
N ALA A 53 -1.29 10.99 -17.52
CA ALA A 53 -0.53 12.22 -17.78
C ALA A 53 -1.42 13.46 -17.84
N GLY A 54 -2.60 13.35 -18.47
CA GLY A 54 -3.60 14.42 -18.53
C GLY A 54 -4.17 14.74 -17.15
N ALA A 55 -4.52 13.72 -16.37
CA ALA A 55 -5.05 13.88 -15.02
C ALA A 55 -4.04 14.57 -14.07
N ILE A 56 -2.79 14.14 -14.09
CA ILE A 56 -1.71 14.74 -13.28
C ILE A 56 -1.43 16.18 -13.72
N LYS A 57 -1.43 16.47 -15.03
CA LYS A 57 -1.30 17.84 -15.54
C LYS A 57 -2.43 18.74 -15.04
N ALA A 58 -3.68 18.25 -15.07
CA ALA A 58 -4.84 19.02 -14.62
C ALA A 58 -4.81 19.30 -13.11
N LEU A 59 -4.36 18.32 -12.30
CA LEU A 59 -4.26 18.44 -10.84
C LEU A 59 -3.53 19.72 -10.40
N ARG A 60 -2.51 20.16 -11.15
CA ARG A 60 -1.72 21.37 -10.89
C ARG A 60 -2.60 22.63 -10.79
N GLY A 61 -3.69 22.70 -11.54
CA GLY A 61 -4.62 23.84 -11.56
C GLY A 61 -5.70 23.81 -10.48
N TYR A 62 -5.94 22.69 -9.80
CA TYR A 62 -7.04 22.53 -8.84
C TYR A 62 -6.70 23.15 -7.48
N ARG A 63 -7.02 24.44 -7.31
CA ARG A 63 -6.58 25.23 -6.14
C ARG A 63 -7.17 24.80 -4.80
N ASN A 64 -8.33 24.16 -4.78
CA ASN A 64 -8.93 23.56 -3.57
C ASN A 64 -8.58 22.08 -3.40
N CYS A 65 -7.77 21.51 -4.29
CA CYS A 65 -7.28 20.14 -4.19
C CYS A 65 -5.96 20.13 -3.43
N VAL A 66 -5.87 19.35 -2.36
CA VAL A 66 -4.62 19.20 -1.58
C VAL A 66 -3.64 18.25 -2.25
N GLY A 67 -4.10 17.47 -3.22
CA GLY A 67 -3.31 16.44 -3.85
C GLY A 67 -4.12 15.24 -4.30
N SER A 68 -3.44 14.12 -4.49
CA SER A 68 -4.07 12.89 -4.97
C SER A 68 -3.45 11.67 -4.34
N GLY A 69 -4.28 10.71 -3.95
CA GLY A 69 -3.85 9.33 -3.86
C GLY A 69 -3.75 8.74 -5.26
N VAL A 70 -2.89 7.76 -5.44
CA VAL A 70 -2.85 6.94 -6.65
C VAL A 70 -2.74 5.48 -6.24
N THR A 71 -3.46 4.63 -6.96
CA THR A 71 -3.40 3.18 -6.74
C THR A 71 -3.32 2.47 -8.08
N ILE A 72 -3.52 1.15 -8.11
CA ILE A 72 -3.42 0.30 -9.29
C ILE A 72 -4.08 0.97 -10.51
N PRO A 73 -3.41 1.04 -11.68
CA PRO A 73 -2.02 0.63 -11.98
C PRO A 73 -0.98 1.77 -11.90
N HIS A 74 -1.34 2.91 -11.30
CA HIS A 74 -0.64 4.20 -11.48
C HIS A 74 0.54 4.45 -10.55
N LYS A 75 0.77 3.60 -9.53
CA LYS A 75 1.76 3.87 -8.48
C LYS A 75 3.21 4.00 -8.98
N ILE A 76 3.56 3.37 -10.10
CA ILE A 76 4.88 3.49 -10.73
C ILE A 76 4.83 4.47 -11.92
N PRO A 77 3.87 4.37 -12.86
CA PRO A 77 3.79 5.27 -14.01
C PRO A 77 3.63 6.76 -13.67
N VAL A 78 3.22 7.09 -12.45
CA VAL A 78 3.10 8.49 -12.02
C VAL A 78 4.44 9.18 -11.76
N LEU A 79 5.50 8.43 -11.42
CA LEU A 79 6.81 8.97 -11.02
C LEU A 79 7.36 10.04 -11.98
N PRO A 80 7.44 9.82 -13.32
CA PRO A 80 7.98 10.81 -14.24
C PRO A 80 7.07 12.04 -14.44
N LEU A 81 5.86 12.06 -13.86
CA LEU A 81 4.88 13.14 -14.01
C LEU A 81 4.92 14.16 -12.86
N LEU A 82 5.71 13.88 -11.82
CA LEU A 82 5.83 14.68 -10.60
C LEU A 82 7.08 15.57 -10.66
N ASP A 83 7.07 16.68 -9.91
CA ASP A 83 8.21 17.61 -9.90
C ASP A 83 9.29 17.19 -8.91
N GLU A 84 8.87 16.59 -7.79
CA GLU A 84 9.76 16.09 -6.76
C GLU A 84 9.23 14.79 -6.16
N LEU A 85 10.13 14.01 -5.59
CA LEU A 85 9.83 12.83 -4.79
C LEU A 85 10.51 12.98 -3.43
N THR A 86 9.85 12.52 -2.38
CA THR A 86 10.53 12.29 -1.09
C THR A 86 11.65 11.27 -1.25
N ASP A 87 12.60 11.27 -0.31
CA ASP A 87 13.70 10.29 -0.34
C ASP A 87 13.17 8.86 -0.26
N ARG A 88 12.14 8.61 0.56
CA ARG A 88 11.48 7.30 0.63
C ARG A 88 10.83 6.89 -0.68
N ALA A 89 10.07 7.77 -1.35
CA ALA A 89 9.43 7.43 -2.61
C ALA A 89 10.44 7.23 -3.75
N ARG A 90 11.55 7.98 -3.72
CA ARG A 90 12.66 7.80 -4.67
C ARG A 90 13.34 6.45 -4.47
N ALA A 91 13.63 6.06 -3.22
CA ALA A 91 14.23 4.77 -2.90
C ALA A 91 13.29 3.61 -3.27
N ILE A 92 12.01 3.70 -2.88
CA ILE A 92 11.00 2.70 -3.20
C ILE A 92 10.80 2.59 -4.70
N GLY A 93 10.80 3.70 -5.45
CA GLY A 93 10.46 3.71 -6.88
C GLY A 93 8.96 3.50 -7.12
N SER A 94 8.12 4.07 -6.25
CA SER A 94 6.67 4.04 -6.35
C SER A 94 6.08 5.16 -5.50
N VAL A 95 4.90 5.67 -5.86
CA VAL A 95 4.15 6.72 -5.15
C VAL A 95 2.71 6.25 -4.94
N ASN A 96 2.14 6.46 -3.75
CA ASN A 96 0.71 6.26 -3.47
C ASN A 96 0.01 7.56 -3.02
N CYS A 97 0.78 8.60 -2.68
CA CYS A 97 0.26 9.89 -2.23
C CYS A 97 1.01 11.05 -2.88
N ILE A 98 0.29 12.03 -3.40
CA ILE A 98 0.82 13.20 -4.09
C ILE A 98 0.30 14.42 -3.35
N ARG A 99 1.20 15.31 -2.91
CA ARG A 99 0.84 16.63 -2.39
C ARG A 99 0.89 17.65 -3.51
N ARG A 100 -0.13 18.49 -3.61
CA ARG A 100 -0.13 19.69 -4.44
C ARG A 100 0.24 20.90 -3.59
N ASN A 101 1.36 21.55 -3.91
CA ASN A 101 1.77 22.79 -3.27
C ASN A 101 0.92 23.99 -3.77
N PRO A 102 0.90 25.13 -3.04
CA PRO A 102 0.14 26.31 -3.44
C PRO A 102 0.48 26.84 -4.84
N ASP A 103 1.75 26.71 -5.27
CA ASP A 103 2.25 27.08 -6.59
C ASP A 103 1.88 26.08 -7.71
N GLY A 104 1.22 24.97 -7.36
CA GLY A 104 0.81 23.92 -8.31
C GLY A 104 1.88 22.84 -8.55
N ARG A 105 3.02 22.90 -7.85
CA ARG A 105 4.01 21.82 -7.88
C ARG A 105 3.47 20.57 -7.21
N LEU A 106 3.86 19.40 -7.71
CA LEU A 106 3.43 18.09 -7.27
C LEU A 106 4.61 17.32 -6.69
N ILE A 107 4.48 16.95 -5.42
CA ILE A 107 5.47 16.17 -4.68
C ILE A 107 4.89 14.79 -4.44
N GLY A 108 5.62 13.74 -4.83
CA GLY A 108 5.21 12.35 -4.66
C GLY A 108 5.79 11.71 -3.42
N ASP A 109 4.99 10.85 -2.81
CA ASP A 109 5.37 10.07 -1.65
C ASP A 109 4.76 8.67 -1.63
N ASN A 110 5.35 7.77 -0.85
CA ASN A 110 4.83 6.44 -0.61
C ASN A 110 4.75 6.15 0.88
N VAL A 111 3.53 5.97 1.36
CA VAL A 111 3.23 5.70 2.77
C VAL A 111 2.67 4.30 3.01
N ASP A 112 2.53 3.47 1.96
CA ASP A 112 1.96 2.12 2.06
C ASP A 112 2.76 1.25 3.05
N GLY A 113 4.06 1.06 2.82
CA GLY A 113 4.91 0.19 3.64
C GLY A 113 5.06 0.70 5.08
N ALA A 114 5.26 2.01 5.26
CA ALA A 114 5.30 2.62 6.59
C ALA A 114 3.95 2.46 7.32
N GLY A 115 2.83 2.57 6.60
CA GLY A 115 1.50 2.31 7.14
C GLY A 115 1.30 0.84 7.53
N PHE A 116 1.79 -0.09 6.73
CA PHE A 116 1.78 -1.52 7.05
C PHE A 116 2.56 -1.81 8.34
N VAL A 117 3.81 -1.33 8.44
CA VAL A 117 4.65 -1.52 9.62
C VAL A 117 3.97 -0.95 10.87
N ARG A 118 3.45 0.28 10.78
CA ARG A 118 2.72 0.91 11.88
C ARG A 118 1.49 0.10 12.28
N GLY A 119 0.67 -0.33 11.32
CA GLY A 119 -0.52 -1.13 11.59
C GLY A 119 -0.20 -2.49 12.20
N ALA A 120 0.90 -3.13 11.79
CA ALA A 120 1.38 -4.37 12.39
C ALA A 120 1.82 -4.16 13.86
N LEU A 121 2.60 -3.12 14.13
CA LEU A 121 3.05 -2.78 15.48
C LEU A 121 1.87 -2.43 16.41
N GLU A 122 0.92 -1.62 15.94
CA GLU A 122 -0.30 -1.27 16.68
C GLU A 122 -1.18 -2.50 16.93
N ALA A 123 -1.18 -3.47 16.01
CA ALA A 123 -1.84 -4.75 16.22
C ALA A 123 -1.09 -5.64 17.22
N GLY A 124 0.14 -5.30 17.65
CA GLY A 124 0.99 -6.05 18.57
C GLY A 124 1.86 -7.12 17.88
N VAL A 125 2.25 -6.90 16.63
CA VAL A 125 3.19 -7.76 15.88
C VAL A 125 4.58 -7.15 15.90
N GLU A 126 5.56 -7.89 16.38
CA GLU A 126 6.98 -7.53 16.26
C GLU A 126 7.53 -8.07 14.94
N LEU A 127 8.00 -7.19 14.06
CA LEU A 127 8.52 -7.57 12.75
C LEU A 127 10.01 -7.93 12.78
N ALA A 128 10.76 -7.35 13.72
CA ALA A 128 12.19 -7.56 13.85
C ALA A 128 12.49 -9.05 14.09
N GLY A 129 13.47 -9.58 13.38
CA GLY A 129 13.86 -10.99 13.51
C GLY A 129 12.95 -12.00 12.80
N LEU A 130 11.82 -11.58 12.22
CA LEU A 130 10.96 -12.50 11.44
C LEU A 130 11.58 -12.82 10.09
N ARG A 131 11.38 -14.05 9.63
CA ARG A 131 11.56 -14.43 8.22
C ARG A 131 10.24 -14.20 7.50
N VAL A 132 10.25 -13.39 6.45
CA VAL A 132 9.04 -12.95 5.76
C VAL A 132 9.00 -13.45 4.32
N LEU A 133 7.89 -14.07 3.92
CA LEU A 133 7.54 -14.31 2.52
C LEU A 133 6.59 -13.23 2.04
N LEU A 134 7.02 -12.45 1.06
CA LEU A 134 6.23 -11.41 0.42
C LEU A 134 5.80 -11.87 -0.98
N LEU A 135 4.49 -11.98 -1.19
CA LEU A 135 3.89 -12.31 -2.48
C LEU A 135 3.52 -11.01 -3.21
N GLY A 136 4.18 -10.74 -4.32
CA GLY A 136 3.95 -9.59 -5.19
C GLY A 136 5.09 -8.58 -5.16
N ALA A 137 5.53 -8.16 -6.36
CA ALA A 137 6.57 -7.14 -6.56
C ALA A 137 6.04 -5.83 -7.17
N GLY A 138 4.72 -5.64 -7.22
CA GLY A 138 4.07 -4.42 -7.70
C GLY A 138 4.26 -3.22 -6.74
N GLY A 139 3.61 -2.08 -7.02
CA GLY A 139 3.83 -0.84 -6.26
C GLY A 139 3.62 -0.96 -4.73
N ALA A 140 2.63 -1.73 -4.29
CA ALA A 140 2.42 -2.00 -2.85
C ALA A 140 3.48 -2.97 -2.30
N GLY A 141 3.72 -4.11 -2.96
CA GLY A 141 4.76 -5.07 -2.57
C GLY A 141 6.15 -4.42 -2.48
N ARG A 142 6.50 -3.55 -3.42
CA ARG A 142 7.72 -2.75 -3.41
C ARG A 142 7.82 -1.85 -2.17
N SER A 143 6.75 -1.15 -1.82
CA SER A 143 6.72 -0.33 -0.60
C SER A 143 6.86 -1.17 0.68
N LEU A 144 6.16 -2.30 0.74
CA LEU A 144 6.25 -3.24 1.86
C LEU A 144 7.65 -3.84 1.99
N ALA A 145 8.29 -4.24 0.90
CA ALA A 145 9.62 -4.83 0.91
C ALA A 145 10.68 -3.90 1.54
N PHE A 146 10.67 -2.62 1.15
CA PHE A 146 11.55 -1.61 1.75
C PHE A 146 11.24 -1.40 3.23
N ALA A 147 9.97 -1.26 3.59
CA ALA A 147 9.57 -1.02 4.98
C ALA A 147 9.85 -2.21 5.90
N LEU A 148 9.72 -3.45 5.41
CA LEU A 148 10.06 -4.66 6.16
C LEU A 148 11.56 -4.77 6.41
N ALA A 149 12.38 -4.49 5.39
CA ALA A 149 13.83 -4.44 5.55
C ALA A 149 14.25 -3.35 6.55
N GLU A 150 13.66 -2.16 6.47
CA GLU A 150 13.87 -1.07 7.44
C GLU A 150 13.46 -1.47 8.87
N ALA A 151 12.37 -2.24 9.01
CA ALA A 151 11.88 -2.75 10.29
C ALA A 151 12.75 -3.89 10.89
N GLY A 152 13.79 -4.34 10.19
CA GLY A 152 14.77 -5.29 10.73
C GLY A 152 14.32 -6.76 10.70
N VAL A 153 13.55 -7.16 9.68
CA VAL A 153 13.27 -8.59 9.43
C VAL A 153 14.58 -9.38 9.27
N ALA A 154 14.61 -10.63 9.74
CA ALA A 154 15.80 -11.49 9.65
C ALA A 154 16.08 -11.98 8.22
N GLU A 155 15.04 -12.14 7.41
CA GLU A 155 15.14 -12.53 6.00
C GLU A 155 13.87 -12.06 5.28
N LEU A 156 14.03 -11.51 4.07
CA LEU A 156 12.92 -11.20 3.17
C LEU A 156 13.03 -12.04 1.90
N VAL A 157 11.99 -12.82 1.62
CA VAL A 157 11.87 -13.60 0.40
C VAL A 157 10.72 -13.05 -0.43
N ILE A 158 11.04 -12.67 -1.67
CA ILE A 158 10.08 -12.07 -2.60
C ILE A 158 9.69 -13.11 -3.65
N CYS A 159 8.40 -13.37 -3.77
CA CYS A 159 7.83 -14.17 -4.85
C CYS A 159 6.95 -13.28 -5.72
N ASN A 160 7.08 -13.41 -7.04
CA ASN A 160 6.23 -12.72 -8.00
C ASN A 160 6.04 -13.61 -9.23
N ARG A 161 4.91 -13.44 -9.93
CA ARG A 161 4.62 -14.20 -11.16
C ARG A 161 5.70 -13.98 -12.23
N ASP A 162 6.18 -12.75 -12.36
CA ASP A 162 7.36 -12.44 -13.16
C ASP A 162 8.62 -12.49 -12.26
N PRO A 163 9.52 -13.47 -12.47
CA PRO A 163 10.75 -13.60 -11.68
C PRO A 163 11.70 -12.42 -11.82
N ALA A 164 11.69 -11.72 -12.96
CA ALA A 164 12.57 -10.57 -13.20
C ALA A 164 12.14 -9.37 -12.33
N GLU A 165 10.83 -9.17 -12.15
CA GLU A 165 10.32 -8.13 -11.23
C GLU A 165 10.68 -8.43 -9.77
N ALA A 166 10.59 -9.70 -9.35
CA ALA A 166 11.01 -10.11 -8.01
C ALA A 166 12.52 -9.91 -7.80
N ALA A 167 13.35 -10.31 -8.76
CA ALA A 167 14.80 -10.14 -8.70
C ALA A 167 15.18 -8.65 -8.64
N GLY A 168 14.61 -7.83 -9.52
CA GLY A 168 14.88 -6.39 -9.52
C GLY A 168 14.42 -5.68 -8.24
N LEU A 169 13.34 -6.16 -7.59
CA LEU A 169 12.96 -5.66 -6.27
C LEU A 169 13.94 -6.12 -5.18
N ALA A 170 14.32 -7.40 -5.19
CA ALA A 170 15.27 -7.95 -4.22
C ALA A 170 16.62 -7.21 -4.25
N ASP A 171 17.17 -6.97 -5.45
CA ASP A 171 18.42 -6.23 -5.64
C ASP A 171 18.31 -4.80 -5.12
N ALA A 172 17.19 -4.11 -5.41
CA ALA A 172 16.97 -2.74 -4.95
C ALA A 172 16.90 -2.64 -3.42
N VAL A 173 16.21 -3.58 -2.75
CA VAL A 173 16.12 -3.62 -1.29
C VAL A 173 17.47 -3.99 -0.68
N ALA A 174 18.17 -4.98 -1.23
CA ALA A 174 19.50 -5.37 -0.76
C ALA A 174 20.53 -4.23 -0.86
N ALA A 175 20.45 -3.42 -1.93
CA ALA A 175 21.29 -2.24 -2.09
C ALA A 175 20.99 -1.15 -1.04
N ALA A 176 19.72 -0.98 -0.66
CA ALA A 176 19.30 0.00 0.35
C ALA A 176 19.57 -0.48 1.79
N TYR A 177 19.47 -1.79 2.04
CA TYR A 177 19.58 -2.41 3.37
C TYR A 177 20.52 -3.64 3.32
N PRO A 178 21.84 -3.45 3.20
CA PRO A 178 22.80 -4.55 3.01
C PRO A 178 22.91 -5.50 4.22
N GLY A 179 22.36 -5.13 5.38
CA GLY A 179 22.32 -5.96 6.58
C GLY A 179 21.16 -6.96 6.62
N VAL A 180 20.21 -6.88 5.67
CA VAL A 180 19.05 -7.77 5.62
C VAL A 180 19.24 -8.77 4.46
N PRO A 181 19.25 -10.08 4.72
CA PRO A 181 19.19 -11.08 3.66
C PRO A 181 17.91 -10.94 2.84
N VAL A 182 18.04 -10.56 1.58
CA VAL A 182 16.93 -10.44 0.62
C VAL A 182 17.19 -11.35 -0.58
N ARG A 183 16.21 -12.15 -0.97
CA ARG A 183 16.30 -13.00 -2.16
C ARG A 183 14.93 -13.27 -2.78
N THR A 184 14.95 -13.88 -3.96
CA THR A 184 13.73 -14.44 -4.56
C THR A 184 13.48 -15.87 -4.09
N GLY A 185 12.24 -16.34 -4.22
CA GLY A 185 11.85 -17.69 -3.83
C GLY A 185 10.51 -18.14 -4.39
N ALA A 186 10.20 -19.42 -4.18
CA ALA A 186 8.89 -19.97 -4.49
C ALA A 186 7.84 -19.49 -3.49
N ALA A 187 6.56 -19.59 -3.88
CA ALA A 187 5.43 -19.32 -3.01
C ALA A 187 5.17 -20.52 -2.07
N ASP A 188 6.02 -20.67 -1.07
CA ASP A 188 5.96 -21.73 -0.04
C ASP A 188 6.14 -21.09 1.34
N ALA A 189 5.16 -21.27 2.24
CA ALA A 189 5.19 -20.69 3.57
C ALA A 189 6.13 -21.40 4.56
N THR A 190 6.67 -22.56 4.19
CA THR A 190 7.45 -23.42 5.10
C THR A 190 8.66 -22.68 5.69
N GLY A 191 8.69 -22.57 7.02
CA GLY A 191 9.80 -21.97 7.77
C GLY A 191 9.82 -20.45 7.84
N PHE A 192 8.79 -19.76 7.34
CA PHE A 192 8.60 -18.33 7.51
C PHE A 192 7.77 -18.03 8.77
N GLY A 193 8.08 -16.91 9.44
CA GLY A 193 7.27 -16.41 10.55
C GLY A 193 6.11 -15.54 10.10
N MET A 194 6.20 -14.98 8.89
CA MET A 194 5.15 -14.12 8.33
C MET A 194 5.00 -14.30 6.82
N ILE A 195 3.75 -14.40 6.37
CA ILE A 195 3.37 -14.45 4.96
C ILE A 195 2.54 -13.22 4.64
N ILE A 196 2.85 -12.52 3.54
CA ILE A 196 2.15 -11.31 3.15
C ILE A 196 1.70 -11.40 1.69
N ASN A 197 0.39 -11.38 1.46
CA ASN A 197 -0.17 -11.12 0.14
C ASN A 197 -0.17 -9.61 -0.13
N ALA A 198 0.71 -9.18 -1.04
CA ALA A 198 0.78 -7.82 -1.57
C ALA A 198 0.35 -7.73 -3.06
N THR A 199 -0.33 -8.75 -3.56
CA THR A 199 -0.89 -8.81 -4.91
C THR A 199 -2.34 -8.28 -4.94
N SER A 200 -2.96 -8.31 -6.12
CA SER A 200 -4.40 -8.08 -6.26
C SER A 200 -5.25 -9.36 -6.16
N VAL A 201 -4.63 -10.53 -6.06
CA VAL A 201 -5.34 -11.82 -6.00
C VAL A 201 -6.13 -11.92 -4.70
N GLY A 202 -7.34 -12.44 -4.79
CA GLY A 202 -8.31 -12.49 -3.68
C GLY A 202 -9.26 -11.29 -3.66
N MET A 203 -8.96 -10.22 -4.39
CA MET A 203 -9.83 -9.06 -4.52
C MET A 203 -11.13 -9.44 -5.24
N ALA A 204 -12.24 -8.77 -4.88
CA ALA A 204 -13.56 -9.02 -5.46
C ALA A 204 -14.05 -10.48 -5.37
N GLY A 205 -13.47 -11.29 -4.47
CA GLY A 205 -13.83 -12.70 -4.30
C GLY A 205 -13.20 -13.62 -5.34
N GLU A 206 -12.14 -13.17 -6.02
CA GLU A 206 -11.28 -14.02 -6.84
C GLU A 206 -10.74 -15.20 -6.01
N ASP A 207 -10.63 -16.37 -6.64
CA ASP A 207 -10.00 -17.53 -6.03
C ASP A 207 -8.50 -17.28 -5.83
N ASP A 208 -8.05 -17.35 -4.58
CA ASP A 208 -6.68 -17.09 -4.17
C ASP A 208 -5.92 -18.35 -3.74
N SER A 209 -6.51 -19.54 -3.93
CA SER A 209 -5.89 -20.83 -3.60
C SER A 209 -4.60 -21.12 -4.39
N HIS A 210 -4.37 -20.38 -5.46
CA HIS A 210 -3.17 -20.47 -6.29
C HIS A 210 -2.03 -19.54 -5.84
N LEU A 211 -2.24 -18.69 -4.83
CA LEU A 211 -1.20 -17.81 -4.29
C LEU A 211 -0.02 -18.60 -3.72
N LEU A 212 -0.33 -19.63 -2.93
CA LEU A 212 0.59 -20.62 -2.38
C LEU A 212 -0.21 -21.85 -1.93
N ASP A 213 0.49 -22.94 -1.63
CA ASP A 213 -0.15 -24.08 -0.97
C ASP A 213 -0.49 -23.75 0.49
N PHE A 214 -1.78 -23.51 0.78
CA PHE A 214 -2.25 -23.21 2.13
C PHE A 214 -1.97 -24.35 3.12
N ALA A 215 -1.69 -25.58 2.67
CA ALA A 215 -1.28 -26.69 3.52
C ALA A 215 0.08 -26.44 4.22
N THR A 216 0.89 -25.53 3.69
CA THR A 216 2.20 -25.14 4.27
C THR A 216 2.11 -24.14 5.43
N LEU A 217 0.95 -23.52 5.65
CA LEU A 217 0.71 -22.63 6.80
C LEU A 217 0.71 -23.38 8.15
N SER A 218 1.20 -22.76 9.22
CA SER A 218 1.17 -23.30 10.58
C SER A 218 0.75 -22.26 11.62
N ALA A 219 0.23 -22.71 12.76
CA ALA A 219 -0.42 -21.86 13.77
C ALA A 219 0.50 -20.79 14.40
N ASP A 220 1.81 -20.99 14.35
CA ASP A 220 2.84 -20.07 14.82
C ASP A 220 3.13 -18.92 13.83
N MET A 221 2.54 -18.95 12.64
CA MET A 221 2.72 -17.93 11.61
C MET A 221 1.77 -16.74 11.77
N ILE A 222 2.22 -15.61 11.22
CA ILE A 222 1.38 -14.45 10.94
C ILE A 222 1.06 -14.40 9.44
N VAL A 223 -0.21 -14.26 9.08
CA VAL A 223 -0.62 -14.11 7.68
C VAL A 223 -1.28 -12.76 7.48
N ALA A 224 -0.73 -11.95 6.58
CA ALA A 224 -1.25 -10.64 6.25
C ALA A 224 -1.73 -10.59 4.80
N ASP A 225 -2.79 -9.82 4.56
CA ASP A 225 -3.30 -9.57 3.22
C ASP A 225 -3.66 -8.09 3.08
N ILE A 226 -3.12 -7.41 2.06
CA ILE A 226 -3.39 -5.98 1.82
C ILE A 226 -4.72 -5.75 1.09
N VAL A 227 -5.38 -6.82 0.62
CA VAL A 227 -6.72 -6.74 0.04
C VAL A 227 -7.71 -6.28 1.11
N MET A 228 -8.46 -5.22 0.80
CA MET A 228 -9.48 -4.67 1.71
C MET A 228 -10.89 -5.22 1.44
N LYS A 229 -11.14 -5.76 0.24
CA LYS A 229 -12.46 -6.26 -0.16
C LYS A 229 -12.34 -7.52 -1.03
N PRO A 230 -12.81 -8.68 -0.54
CA PRO A 230 -13.40 -8.90 0.78
C PRO A 230 -12.41 -8.66 1.93
N GLU A 231 -12.89 -8.34 3.12
CA GLU A 231 -12.03 -8.18 4.32
C GLU A 231 -11.36 -9.50 4.70
N ARG A 232 -12.06 -10.63 4.48
CA ARG A 232 -11.52 -11.99 4.65
C ARG A 232 -11.37 -12.68 3.29
N THR A 233 -10.16 -12.62 2.74
CA THR A 233 -9.75 -13.39 1.55
C THR A 233 -9.70 -14.89 1.87
N GLY A 234 -9.59 -15.76 0.87
CA GLY A 234 -9.45 -17.19 1.08
C GLY A 234 -8.15 -17.54 1.80
N LEU A 235 -7.06 -16.82 1.52
CA LEU A 235 -5.79 -16.90 2.26
C LEU A 235 -6.01 -16.65 3.76
N LEU A 236 -6.66 -15.54 4.13
CA LEU A 236 -6.90 -15.22 5.55
C LEU A 236 -7.82 -16.24 6.22
N ARG A 237 -8.84 -16.75 5.53
CA ARG A 237 -9.71 -17.81 6.07
C ARG A 237 -8.95 -19.11 6.32
N ALA A 238 -8.09 -19.51 5.38
CA ALA A 238 -7.26 -20.70 5.54
C ALA A 238 -6.26 -20.55 6.69
N ALA A 239 -5.68 -19.35 6.84
CA ALA A 239 -4.79 -19.00 7.95
C ALA A 239 -5.53 -19.07 9.31
N GLU A 240 -6.69 -18.44 9.44
CA GLU A 240 -7.53 -18.49 10.64
C GLU A 240 -7.92 -19.94 10.99
N ALA A 241 -8.31 -20.74 9.99
CA ALA A 241 -8.67 -22.15 10.19
C ALA A 241 -7.51 -23.01 10.72
N LYS A 242 -6.27 -22.59 10.48
CA LYS A 242 -5.05 -23.22 10.99
C LYS A 242 -4.54 -22.62 12.31
N GLY A 243 -5.25 -21.63 12.86
CA GLY A 243 -4.87 -20.96 14.09
C GLY A 243 -3.77 -19.90 13.92
N CYS A 244 -3.47 -19.49 12.69
CA CYS A 244 -2.51 -18.42 12.44
C CYS A 244 -3.07 -17.09 12.98
N ARG A 245 -2.18 -16.20 13.37
CA ARG A 245 -2.56 -14.79 13.58
C ARG A 245 -2.74 -14.12 12.23
N VAL A 246 -3.83 -13.35 12.05
CA VAL A 246 -4.09 -12.65 10.80
C VAL A 246 -4.00 -11.13 10.92
N LEU A 247 -3.48 -10.48 9.87
CA LEU A 247 -3.55 -9.04 9.67
C LEU A 247 -4.35 -8.73 8.41
N PHE A 248 -5.35 -7.86 8.52
CA PHE A 248 -6.20 -7.44 7.41
C PHE A 248 -5.64 -6.19 6.72
N GLY A 249 -6.09 -5.92 5.50
CA GLY A 249 -5.71 -4.70 4.78
C GLY A 249 -6.12 -3.41 5.51
N ARG A 250 -7.09 -3.49 6.42
CA ARG A 250 -7.49 -2.37 7.29
C ARG A 250 -6.36 -1.90 8.20
N GLN A 251 -5.54 -2.79 8.77
CA GLN A 251 -4.43 -2.37 9.63
C GLN A 251 -3.43 -1.49 8.86
N MET A 252 -3.09 -1.87 7.63
CA MET A 252 -2.25 -1.06 6.74
C MET A 252 -2.92 0.28 6.41
N MET A 253 -4.21 0.25 6.08
CA MET A 253 -4.99 1.46 5.79
C MET A 253 -4.95 2.44 6.97
N ASP A 254 -5.23 1.96 8.18
CA ASP A 254 -5.28 2.79 9.38
C ASP A 254 -3.89 3.37 9.71
N GLY A 255 -2.84 2.55 9.59
CA GLY A 255 -1.46 2.98 9.83
C GLY A 255 -0.98 4.08 8.87
N GLN A 256 -1.47 4.11 7.61
CA GLN A 256 -1.06 5.15 6.66
C GLN A 256 -1.85 6.46 6.78
N LEU A 257 -3.00 6.51 7.47
CA LEU A 257 -3.87 7.69 7.51
C LEU A 257 -3.18 8.93 8.10
N ALA A 258 -2.48 8.76 9.24
CA ALA A 258 -1.74 9.84 9.87
C ALA A 258 -0.55 10.29 9.00
N LEU A 259 0.18 9.33 8.40
CA LEU A 259 1.31 9.63 7.52
C LEU A 259 0.86 10.43 6.28
N MET A 260 -0.30 10.08 5.73
CA MET A 260 -0.92 10.79 4.61
C MET A 260 -1.31 12.21 5.00
N ARG A 261 -1.96 12.40 6.16
CA ARG A 261 -2.32 13.73 6.66
C ARG A 261 -1.10 14.61 6.84
N ASP A 262 -0.09 14.11 7.55
CA ASP A 262 1.13 14.86 7.84
C ASP A 262 1.87 15.22 6.54
N PHE A 263 1.92 14.29 5.57
CA PHE A 263 2.50 14.57 4.25
C PHE A 263 1.75 15.66 3.48
N LEU A 264 0.41 15.65 3.53
CA LEU A 264 -0.44 16.66 2.86
C LEU A 264 -0.41 18.04 3.55
N GLY A 265 0.23 18.16 4.72
CA GLY A 265 0.28 19.40 5.50
C GLY A 265 -1.08 19.79 6.08
N LEU A 266 -1.86 18.77 6.50
CA LEU A 266 -3.16 18.95 7.14
C LEU A 266 -3.03 18.79 8.66
#